data_AF-A0A260WF50-F1
#
_entry.id   AF-A0A260WF50-F1
#
_cell.length_a   1.000
_cell.length_b   1.000
_cell.length_c   1.000
_cell.angle_alpha   90.00
_cell.angle_beta   90.00
_cell.angle_gamma   90.00
#
_symmetry.space_group_name_H-M   'P 1'
#
loop_
_entity.id
_entity.type
_entity.pdbx_description
1 polymer ?
#
loop_
_entity_poly.entity_id
_entity_poly.type
_entity_poly.pdbx_seq_one_letter_code
_entity_poly.pdbx_strand_id
1 'polypeptide(L)'
;MPAFEVLRYSVPIQDSFHLPLFPGAVPLSVANSRLQPGSHIDVWVRTPRARHERPAEYIVLRIAGTGHPVDDAAATEFLGTVITPQGLVFHVFYRRASTTDDLTIR
;
A
#
# COMPACT_ATOMS: atom_id res chain seq x y z
N MET A 1 15.70 -0.05 22.96
CA MET A 1 14.54 0.48 22.21
C MET A 1 14.21 -0.49 21.08
N PRO A 2 12.94 -0.78 20.79
CA PRO A 2 12.59 -1.59 19.62
C PRO A 2 13.08 -0.90 18.35
N ALA A 3 13.79 -1.64 17.50
CA ALA A 3 14.32 -1.14 16.23
C ALA A 3 13.36 -1.45 15.07
N PHE A 4 13.38 -0.60 14.04
CA PHE A 4 12.63 -0.80 12.80
C PHE A 4 13.55 -0.68 11.59
N GLU A 5 13.10 -1.26 10.48
CA GLU A 5 13.67 -1.09 9.14
C GLU A 5 12.64 -0.40 8.26
N VAL A 6 13.07 0.36 7.25
CA VAL A 6 12.16 0.92 6.24
C VAL A 6 12.33 0.12 4.96
N LEU A 7 11.28 -0.57 4.57
CA LEU A 7 11.26 -1.41 3.37
C LEU A 7 10.50 -0.69 2.25
N ARG A 8 10.93 -0.93 1.01
CA ARG A 8 10.32 -0.39 -0.20
C ARG A 8 9.64 -1.51 -0.98
N TYR A 9 8.40 -1.28 -1.39
CA TYR A 9 7.62 -2.17 -2.23
C TYR A 9 7.28 -1.47 -3.54
N SER A 10 7.49 -2.12 -4.67
CA SER A 10 7.04 -1.64 -5.98
C SER A 10 5.67 -2.23 -6.26
N VAL A 11 4.66 -1.38 -6.36
CA VAL A 11 3.25 -1.77 -6.49
C VAL A 11 2.72 -1.31 -7.85
N PRO A 12 2.07 -2.19 -8.64
CA PRO A 12 1.48 -1.78 -9.91
C PRO A 12 0.35 -0.78 -9.71
N ILE A 13 0.21 0.15 -10.64
CA ILE A 13 -0.93 1.08 -10.67
C ILE A 13 -2.15 0.31 -11.18
N GLN A 14 -3.03 -0.05 -10.25
CA GLN A 14 -4.31 -0.72 -10.48
C GLN A 14 -5.28 -0.39 -9.35
N ASP A 15 -6.57 -0.58 -9.54
CA ASP A 15 -7.63 -0.15 -8.60
C ASP A 15 -7.50 -0.77 -7.20
N SER A 16 -6.91 -1.97 -7.09
CA SER A 16 -6.70 -2.68 -5.83
C SER A 16 -5.40 -3.44 -5.82
N PHE A 17 -4.61 -3.35 -4.75
CA PHE A 17 -3.45 -4.22 -4.55
C PHE A 17 -3.33 -4.69 -3.11
N HIS A 18 -3.16 -5.99 -2.89
CA HIS A 18 -2.93 -6.56 -1.57
C HIS A 18 -1.43 -6.58 -1.29
N LEU A 19 -0.99 -5.79 -0.31
CA LEU A 19 0.40 -5.75 0.11
C LEU A 19 0.56 -6.51 1.44
N PRO A 20 1.21 -7.69 1.44
CA PRO A 20 1.50 -8.43 2.68
C PRO A 20 2.47 -7.63 3.55
N LEU A 21 2.14 -7.51 4.83
CA LEU A 21 2.92 -6.79 5.82
C LEU A 21 3.25 -7.69 7.01
N PHE A 22 4.40 -7.40 7.66
CA PHE A 22 4.69 -7.99 8.96
C PHE A 22 3.82 -7.33 10.04
N PRO A 23 3.44 -8.07 11.10
CA PRO A 23 2.70 -7.50 12.22
C PRO A 23 3.37 -6.23 12.77
N GLY A 24 2.57 -5.19 12.95
CA GLY A 24 3.04 -3.88 13.44
C GLY A 24 3.80 -3.04 12.41
N ALA A 25 3.82 -3.45 11.14
CA ALA A 25 4.32 -2.60 10.07
C ALA A 25 3.34 -1.44 9.78
N VAL A 26 3.89 -0.30 9.33
CA VAL A 26 3.14 0.95 9.14
C VAL A 26 3.52 1.55 7.79
N PRO A 27 2.56 1.69 6.85
CA PRO A 27 2.77 2.44 5.61
C PRO A 27 3.14 3.89 5.94
N LEU A 28 4.13 4.43 5.24
CA LEU A 28 4.67 5.77 5.51
C LEU A 28 4.32 6.75 4.41
N SER A 29 4.63 6.38 3.16
CA SER A 29 4.50 7.26 2.02
C SER A 29 4.52 6.51 0.71
N VAL A 30 4.13 7.22 -0.35
CA VAL A 30 4.17 6.77 -1.74
C VAL A 30 4.98 7.75 -2.58
N ALA A 31 5.57 7.24 -3.65
CA ALA A 31 6.20 8.05 -4.69
C ALA A 31 6.10 7.34 -6.05
N ASN A 32 6.48 8.04 -7.12
CA ASN A 32 6.70 7.39 -8.42
C ASN A 32 7.67 6.24 -8.27
N SER A 33 7.38 5.13 -8.96
CA SER A 33 8.35 4.03 -8.99
C SER A 33 9.64 4.49 -9.64
N ARG A 34 10.75 4.17 -8.97
CA ARG A 34 12.10 4.44 -9.49
C ARG A 34 12.51 3.46 -10.59
N LEU A 35 11.87 2.29 -10.66
CA LEU A 35 12.22 1.22 -11.59
C LEU A 35 11.24 1.15 -12.76
N GLN A 36 9.96 1.44 -12.52
CA GLN A 36 8.90 1.34 -13.52
C GLN A 36 7.96 2.58 -13.46
N PRO A 37 8.49 3.78 -13.75
CA PRO A 37 7.70 5.01 -13.66
C PRO A 37 6.51 4.97 -14.64
N GLY A 38 5.34 5.41 -14.17
CA GLY A 38 4.11 5.47 -14.96
C GLY A 38 3.29 4.17 -14.98
N SER A 39 3.85 3.04 -14.56
CA SER A 39 3.10 1.77 -14.38
C SER A 39 3.11 1.26 -12.95
N HIS A 40 4.03 1.75 -12.11
CA HIS A 40 4.13 1.39 -10.70
C HIS A 40 4.33 2.62 -9.81
N ILE A 41 3.98 2.45 -8.53
CA ILE A 41 4.33 3.35 -7.43
C ILE A 41 5.25 2.62 -6.46
N ASP A 42 6.18 3.34 -5.85
CA ASP A 42 6.96 2.82 -4.74
C ASP A 42 6.24 3.18 -3.43
N VAL A 43 6.08 2.20 -2.54
CA VAL A 43 5.47 2.33 -1.21
C VAL A 43 6.55 2.06 -0.16
N TRP A 44 6.73 2.98 0.79
CA TRP A 44 7.65 2.80 1.92
C TRP A 44 6.88 2.41 3.17
N VAL A 45 7.42 1.43 3.90
CA VAL A 45 6.78 0.86 5.08
C VAL A 45 7.80 0.75 6.22
N ARG A 46 7.46 1.29 7.38
CA ARG A 46 8.19 1.04 8.63
C ARG A 46 7.85 -0.37 9.11
N THR A 47 8.87 -1.21 9.28
CA THR A 47 8.70 -2.63 9.63
C THR A 47 9.50 -2.95 10.90
N PRO A 48 8.90 -3.61 11.93
CA PRO A 48 9.65 -4.05 13.09
C PRO A 48 10.81 -5.00 12.72
N ARG A 49 11.99 -4.80 13.32
CA ARG A 49 13.17 -5.63 13.01
C ARG A 49 13.05 -7.05 13.57
N ALA A 50 12.38 -7.21 14.72
CA ALA A 50 12.08 -8.49 15.35
C ALA A 50 10.86 -9.16 14.68
N ARG A 51 10.93 -9.38 13.36
CA ARG A 51 9.83 -9.98 12.59
C ARG A 51 9.74 -11.50 12.86
N HIS A 52 8.53 -11.99 13.11
CA HIS A 52 8.22 -13.41 12.98
C HIS A 52 8.29 -13.81 11.50
N GLU A 53 8.62 -15.07 11.21
CA GLU A 53 9.06 -15.53 9.88
C GLU A 53 8.04 -15.36 8.74
N ARG A 54 6.78 -15.02 9.02
CA ARG A 54 5.73 -14.91 7.98
C ARG A 54 4.90 -13.63 8.13
N PRO A 55 4.58 -12.94 7.01
CA PRO A 55 3.54 -11.91 7.00
C PRO A 55 2.22 -12.51 7.49
N ALA A 56 1.57 -11.87 8.44
CA ALA A 56 0.27 -12.29 9.00
C ALA A 56 -0.80 -11.21 8.82
N GLU A 57 -0.44 -10.07 8.22
CA GLU A 57 -1.33 -8.95 7.96
C GLU A 57 -1.18 -8.53 6.50
N TYR A 58 -2.22 -7.89 5.95
CA TYR A 58 -2.09 -7.20 4.68
C TYR A 58 -2.80 -5.85 4.75
N ILE A 59 -2.35 -4.94 3.89
CA ILE A 59 -3.14 -3.76 3.55
C ILE A 59 -3.72 -3.96 2.16
N VAL A 60 -4.94 -3.45 1.98
CA VAL A 60 -5.53 -3.28 0.66
C VAL A 60 -5.26 -1.85 0.24
N LEU A 61 -4.39 -1.68 -0.74
CA LEU A 61 -4.13 -0.40 -1.39
C LEU A 61 -5.21 -0.13 -2.43
N ARG A 62 -5.77 1.08 -2.40
CA ARG A 62 -6.65 1.61 -3.44
C ARG A 62 -5.96 2.78 -4.13
N ILE A 63 -5.75 2.65 -5.43
CA ILE A 63 -5.04 3.64 -6.23
C ILE A 63 -6.04 4.22 -7.23
N ALA A 64 -6.43 5.46 -7.01
CA ALA A 64 -7.49 6.11 -7.78
C ALA A 64 -6.94 7.32 -8.54
N GLY A 65 -7.22 7.38 -9.83
CA GLY A 65 -6.96 8.58 -10.63
C GLY A 65 -7.94 9.71 -10.30
N THR A 66 -7.62 10.92 -10.72
CA THR A 66 -8.55 12.07 -10.62
C THR A 66 -9.89 11.75 -11.27
N GLY A 67 -10.98 11.91 -10.51
CA GLY A 67 -12.35 11.66 -10.99
C GLY A 67 -12.77 10.19 -10.98
N HIS A 68 -11.90 9.26 -10.56
CA HIS A 68 -12.27 7.86 -10.40
C HIS A 68 -13.09 7.68 -9.11
N PRO A 69 -14.22 6.96 -9.14
CA PRO A 69 -14.99 6.67 -7.94
C PRO A 69 -14.16 5.80 -6.98
N VAL A 70 -14.26 6.11 -5.68
CA VAL A 70 -13.65 5.35 -4.60
C VAL A 70 -14.74 5.05 -3.58
N ASP A 71 -14.88 3.79 -3.20
CA ASP A 71 -15.77 3.39 -2.12
C ASP A 71 -15.13 3.73 -0.77
N ASP A 72 -15.83 4.50 0.07
CA ASP A 72 -15.39 4.91 1.40
C ASP A 72 -14.99 3.71 2.28
N ALA A 73 -15.70 2.58 2.16
CA ALA A 73 -15.39 1.37 2.93
C ALA A 73 -14.06 0.73 2.49
N ALA A 74 -13.60 1.02 1.27
CA ALA A 74 -12.37 0.48 0.70
C ALA A 74 -11.14 1.39 0.90
N ALA A 75 -11.33 2.64 1.31
CA ALA A 75 -10.31 3.69 1.29
C ALA A 75 -10.25 4.47 2.62
N THR A 76 -10.03 3.76 3.73
CA THR A 76 -10.15 4.33 5.08
C THR A 76 -9.05 5.32 5.46
N GLU A 77 -7.83 5.13 4.98
CA GLU A 77 -6.67 5.95 5.33
C GLU A 77 -5.99 6.48 4.06
N PHE A 78 -5.76 7.79 3.98
CA PHE A 78 -5.00 8.40 2.89
C PHE A 78 -3.50 8.24 3.12
N LEU A 79 -2.79 7.71 2.12
CA LEU A 79 -1.34 7.47 2.18
C LEU A 79 -0.53 8.52 1.42
N GLY A 80 -1.08 9.07 0.35
CA GLY A 80 -0.42 10.13 -0.42
C GLY A 80 -0.88 10.25 -1.87
N THR A 81 -0.29 11.22 -2.56
CA THR A 81 -0.53 11.49 -3.97
C THR A 81 0.75 11.23 -4.77
N VAL A 82 0.62 10.60 -5.92
CA VAL A 82 1.71 10.38 -6.88
C VAL A 82 1.35 11.06 -8.19
N ILE A 83 2.29 11.80 -8.76
CA ILE A 83 2.15 12.43 -10.08
C ILE A 83 3.15 11.77 -11.01
N THR A 84 2.71 10.99 -11.97
CA THR A 84 3.61 10.28 -12.91
C THR A 84 4.37 11.26 -13.80
N PRO A 85 5.49 10.85 -14.42
CA PRO A 85 6.19 11.71 -15.38
C PRO A 85 5.32 12.17 -16.56
N GLN A 86 4.25 11.45 -16.87
CA GLN A 86 3.27 11.80 -17.90
C GLN A 86 2.20 12.79 -17.41
N GLY A 87 2.25 13.21 -16.15
CA GLY A 87 1.30 14.14 -15.54
C GLY A 87 0.02 13.49 -15.01
N LEU A 88 -0.06 12.16 -14.98
CA LEU A 88 -1.21 11.47 -14.37
C LEU A 88 -1.13 11.56 -12.85
N VAL A 89 -2.24 11.91 -12.21
CA VAL A 89 -2.34 12.06 -10.76
C VAL A 89 -3.08 10.86 -10.19
N PHE A 90 -2.48 10.21 -9.21
CA PHE A 90 -3.06 9.09 -8.47
C PHE A 90 -3.05 9.38 -6.96
N HIS A 91 -4.19 9.14 -6.32
CA HIS A 91 -4.35 9.18 -4.87
C HIS A 91 -4.34 7.75 -4.34
N VAL A 92 -3.52 7.51 -3.32
CA VAL A 92 -3.36 6.19 -2.73
C VAL A 92 -3.99 6.20 -1.35
N PHE A 93 -4.95 5.31 -1.16
CA PHE A 93 -5.59 5.03 0.10
C PHE A 93 -5.27 3.59 0.52
N TYR A 94 -5.45 3.29 1.79
CA TYR A 94 -5.36 1.94 2.27
C TYR A 94 -6.35 1.66 3.40
N ARG A 95 -6.65 0.38 3.56
CA ARG A 95 -7.24 -0.17 4.78
C ARG A 95 -6.44 -1.38 5.23
N ARG A 96 -6.40 -1.63 6.54
CA ARG A 96 -5.86 -2.88 7.08
C ARG A 96 -6.87 -4.00 6.93
N ALA A 97 -6.37 -5.20 6.72
CA ALA A 97 -7.16 -6.42 6.67
C ALA A 97 -6.36 -7.56 7.34
N SER A 98 -7.08 -8.48 7.97
CA SER A 98 -6.51 -9.66 8.61
C SER A 98 -6.67 -10.88 7.70
N THR A 99 -5.78 -11.86 7.80
CA THR A 99 -5.85 -13.09 6.95
C THR A 99 -7.18 -13.84 7.09
N THR A 100 -7.93 -13.60 8.16
CA THR A 100 -9.28 -14.15 8.37
C THR A 100 -10.32 -13.52 7.46
N ASP A 101 -10.11 -12.30 6.96
CA ASP A 101 -11.08 -11.60 6.11
C ASP A 101 -11.23 -12.31 4.74
N ASP A 102 -10.16 -12.92 4.23
CA ASP A 102 -10.18 -13.75 3.00
C ASP A 102 -10.89 -15.11 3.19
N LEU A 103 -11.16 -15.55 4.43
CA LEU A 103 -11.95 -16.78 4.69
C LEU A 103 -13.47 -16.55 4.63
N THR A 104 -13.93 -15.31 4.45
CA THR A 104 -15.37 -14.98 4.48
C THR A 104 -15.98 -14.77 3.09
N ILE A 105 -15.22 -14.92 2.00
CA ILE A 105 -15.77 -14.86 0.64
C ILE A 105 -15.22 -16.00 -0.21
N ARG A 106 -15.94 -17.14 -0.17
CA ARG A 106 -16.09 -18.08 -1.28
C ARG A 106 -17.51 -18.61 -1.31
#